data_AF-A0A7J8M4G4-F1
#
_entry.id   AF-A0A7J8M4G4-F1
#
_cell.length_a   1.000
_cell.length_b   1.000
_cell.length_c   1.000
_cell.angle_alpha   90.00
_cell.angle_beta   90.00
_cell.angle_gamma   90.00
#
_symmetry.space_group_name_H-M   'P 1'
#
loop_
_entity.id
_entity.type
_entity.pdbx_description
1 polymer ?
#
loop_
_entity_poly.entity_id
_entity_poly.type
_entity_poly.pdbx_seq_one_letter_code
_entity_poly.pdbx_strand_id
1 'polypeptide(L)'
;MESVNFFKGYGKLSHLESQNPRPRSASAAITISAILLFTLVIGFTLAALLLQPINDKDPTDSASASSLSSNLVESIKTICNVTRYPDSCFTALSSLNASTKPDLEAFLDLSLQVAITHLSDLSSSFKSFNDLHSQPALKDCLTLFDDALSRLNDSVSAMKVGTGKELMLTKEKISDIQTWISAAMTDQDTCNDGLEEMGWTAADEVVKSQAQSCKESISNSLAIVANMQNLLQKCGRTMH
;
A
#
# COMPACT_ATOMS: atom_id res chain seq x y z
N MET A 1 61.49 47.22 16.33
CA MET A 1 60.94 46.91 17.67
C MET A 1 60.02 45.73 17.47
N GLU A 2 60.51 44.49 17.58
CA GLU A 2 60.83 43.80 18.85
C GLU A 2 59.65 43.91 19.82
N SER A 3 59.03 42.85 20.36
CA SER A 3 59.54 41.52 20.66
C SER A 3 58.37 40.54 20.85
N VAL A 4 58.50 39.35 20.27
CA VAL A 4 57.83 38.13 20.73
C VAL A 4 58.35 37.76 22.12
N ASN A 5 57.47 37.29 23.01
CA ASN A 5 57.89 36.47 24.14
C ASN A 5 57.07 35.18 24.24
N PHE A 6 57.85 34.12 24.29
CA PHE A 6 57.61 32.69 24.37
C PHE A 6 57.91 32.27 25.82
N PHE A 7 57.19 31.28 26.37
CA PHE A 7 57.60 30.25 27.37
C PHE A 7 56.31 29.67 28.00
N LYS A 8 55.88 28.45 27.68
CA LYS A 8 56.38 27.11 28.10
C LYS A 8 56.04 26.77 29.56
N GLY A 9 55.16 25.78 29.74
CA GLY A 9 54.90 25.11 31.01
C GLY A 9 54.10 23.82 30.82
N TYR A 10 54.78 22.68 30.89
CA TYR A 10 54.24 21.31 30.85
C TYR A 10 53.90 20.81 32.26
N GLY A 11 52.96 19.85 32.34
CA GLY A 11 52.79 18.89 33.45
C GLY A 11 51.74 19.30 34.49
N LYS A 12 50.92 18.42 35.08
CA LYS A 12 51.06 16.97 35.28
C LYS A 12 49.69 16.36 35.64
N LEU A 13 49.50 15.10 35.25
CA LEU A 13 48.33 14.25 35.49
C LEU A 13 48.17 13.81 36.96
N SER A 14 46.89 13.57 37.30
CA SER A 14 46.30 12.56 38.21
C SER A 14 46.67 12.56 39.70
N HIS A 15 45.62 12.60 40.54
CA HIS A 15 45.62 11.95 41.85
C HIS A 15 44.44 10.97 41.92
N LEU A 16 44.78 9.69 42.02
CA LEU A 16 43.89 8.59 42.34
C LEU A 16 43.55 8.59 43.83
N GLU A 17 42.34 8.17 44.14
CA GLU A 17 41.96 7.26 45.23
C GLU A 17 42.56 7.47 46.65
N SER A 18 41.71 7.72 47.66
CA SER A 18 41.33 6.69 48.65
C SER A 18 40.58 7.25 49.87
N GLN A 19 39.74 6.38 50.44
CA GLN A 19 38.69 6.54 51.44
C GLN A 19 39.18 6.77 52.89
N ASN A 20 38.33 7.38 53.75
CA ASN A 20 37.89 6.79 55.04
C ASN A 20 36.71 7.58 55.69
N PRO A 21 36.00 7.10 56.77
CA PRO A 21 34.53 6.97 56.78
C PRO A 21 33.81 7.49 58.07
N ARG A 22 32.49 7.74 58.01
CA ARG A 22 31.45 7.52 59.09
C ARG A 22 30.17 8.33 58.82
N PRO A 23 29.00 7.96 59.39
CA PRO A 23 28.50 6.66 59.83
C PRO A 23 27.21 6.23 59.09
N ARG A 24 26.91 4.93 59.18
CA ARG A 24 25.72 4.27 58.64
C ARG A 24 24.44 4.77 59.33
N SER A 25 23.44 5.21 58.57
CA SER A 25 22.04 5.03 58.96
C SER A 25 21.52 3.78 58.25
N ALA A 26 21.18 2.76 59.03
CA ALA A 26 20.69 1.47 58.55
C ALA A 26 19.28 1.55 57.91
N SER A 27 18.77 2.74 57.61
CA SER A 27 17.46 2.96 56.98
C SER A 27 17.51 3.03 55.46
N ALA A 28 18.65 3.36 54.84
CA ALA A 28 18.74 3.50 53.39
C ALA A 28 18.85 2.15 52.65
N ALA A 29 19.47 1.14 53.27
CA ALA A 29 19.65 -0.18 52.66
C ALA A 29 18.33 -0.98 52.58
N ILE A 30 17.43 -0.78 53.55
CA ILE A 30 16.13 -1.46 53.61
C ILE A 30 15.20 -0.95 52.50
N THR A 31 15.20 0.38 52.28
CA THR A 31 14.37 1.01 51.24
C THR A 31 14.81 0.61 49.83
N ILE A 32 16.12 0.52 49.57
CA ILE A 32 16.63 0.10 48.25
C ILE A 32 16.32 -1.37 47.97
N SER A 33 16.46 -2.24 48.99
CA SER A 33 16.09 -3.65 48.86
C SER A 33 14.59 -3.85 48.62
N ALA A 34 13.73 -3.04 49.27
CA ALA A 34 12.28 -3.11 49.07
C ALA A 34 11.90 -2.66 47.65
N ILE A 35 12.50 -1.59 47.12
CA ILE A 35 12.24 -1.08 45.77
C ILE A 35 12.67 -2.11 44.71
N LEU A 36 13.85 -2.72 44.85
CA LEU A 36 14.31 -3.78 43.93
C LEU A 36 13.35 -4.98 43.91
N LEU A 37 12.89 -5.42 45.08
CA LEU A 37 11.91 -6.51 45.18
C LEU A 37 10.56 -6.13 44.55
N PHE A 38 10.07 -4.91 44.77
CA PHE A 38 8.84 -4.44 44.12
C PHE A 38 8.96 -4.38 42.60
N THR A 39 10.09 -3.91 42.05
CA THR A 39 10.30 -3.87 40.59
C THR A 39 10.36 -5.27 39.97
N LEU A 40 10.97 -6.24 40.65
CA LEU A 40 11.02 -7.63 40.18
C LEU A 40 9.65 -8.31 40.23
N VAL A 41 8.85 -8.07 41.27
CA VAL A 41 7.49 -8.60 41.38
C VAL A 41 6.59 -8.02 40.30
N ILE A 42 6.64 -6.70 40.07
CA ILE A 42 5.84 -6.06 39.00
C ILE A 42 6.26 -6.57 37.63
N GLY A 43 7.56 -6.71 37.37
CA GLY A 43 8.09 -7.29 36.13
C GLY A 43 7.62 -8.73 35.89
N PHE A 44 7.62 -9.57 36.92
CA PHE A 44 7.10 -10.95 36.85
C PHE A 44 5.59 -10.99 36.62
N THR A 45 4.81 -10.09 37.25
CA THR A 45 3.35 -10.02 37.01
C THR A 45 3.00 -9.56 35.60
N LEU A 46 3.78 -8.64 35.01
CA LEU A 46 3.57 -8.17 33.64
C LEU A 46 4.02 -9.21 32.60
N ALA A 47 5.11 -9.93 32.85
CA ALA A 47 5.56 -11.03 32.01
C ALA A 47 4.57 -12.21 32.01
N ALA A 48 3.93 -12.51 33.15
CA ALA A 48 2.87 -13.51 33.25
C ALA A 48 1.56 -13.07 32.55
N LEU A 49 1.32 -11.76 32.39
CA LEU A 49 0.19 -11.26 31.59
C LEU A 49 0.42 -11.34 30.07
N LEU A 50 1.68 -11.40 29.61
CA LEU A 50 2.03 -11.49 28.18
C LEU A 50 2.32 -12.92 27.70
N LEU A 51 2.32 -13.90 28.61
CA LEU A 51 2.47 -15.33 28.30
C LEU A 51 1.24 -16.11 28.77
N GLN A 52 0.07 -15.73 28.28
CA GLN A 52 -1.06 -16.68 28.25
C GLN A 52 -0.85 -17.61 27.05
N PRO A 53 -0.81 -18.94 27.23
CA PRO A 53 -1.02 -19.85 26.12
C PRO A 53 -2.42 -19.58 25.57
N ILE A 54 -2.52 -19.33 24.27
CA ILE A 54 -3.80 -19.29 23.55
C ILE A 54 -4.39 -20.69 23.70
N ASN A 55 -5.26 -20.86 24.70
CA ASN A 55 -6.18 -21.99 24.75
C ASN A 55 -7.21 -21.71 23.66
N ASP A 56 -7.15 -22.48 22.57
CA ASP A 56 -8.24 -22.62 21.61
C ASP A 56 -9.50 -23.02 22.39
N LYS A 57 -10.33 -22.01 22.66
CA LYS A 57 -11.73 -22.17 23.00
C LYS A 57 -12.49 -21.24 22.08
N ASP A 58 -12.96 -21.86 21.01
CA ASP A 58 -14.02 -21.38 20.14
C ASP A 58 -15.20 -20.82 20.96
N PRO A 59 -15.65 -19.60 20.63
CA PRO A 59 -17.06 -19.31 20.62
C PRO A 59 -17.43 -18.84 19.21
N THR A 60 -18.25 -19.66 18.57
CA THR A 60 -19.26 -19.27 17.59
C THR A 60 -19.80 -17.88 17.87
N ASP A 61 -19.38 -16.91 17.07
CA ASP A 61 -20.15 -15.73 16.71
C ASP A 61 -19.96 -15.49 15.21
N SER A 62 -21.08 -15.60 14.50
CA SER A 62 -21.20 -15.46 13.06
C SER A 62 -20.78 -14.07 12.59
N ALA A 63 -19.53 -13.95 12.17
CA ALA A 63 -19.16 -13.03 11.09
C ALA A 63 -18.65 -13.90 9.95
N SER A 64 -19.39 -13.94 8.84
CA SER A 64 -19.00 -14.63 7.62
C SER A 64 -17.78 -13.94 6.99
N ALA A 65 -16.60 -14.10 7.59
CA ALA A 65 -15.35 -13.94 6.87
C ALA A 65 -15.32 -15.08 5.85
N SER A 66 -15.71 -14.77 4.61
CA SER A 66 -15.54 -15.66 3.47
C SER A 66 -14.05 -16.03 3.38
N SER A 67 -13.67 -17.18 3.92
CA SER A 67 -12.29 -17.66 3.83
C SER A 67 -12.03 -17.97 2.36
N LEU A 68 -11.19 -17.15 1.70
CA LEU A 68 -10.80 -17.40 0.31
C LEU A 68 -10.21 -18.81 0.19
N SER A 69 -10.67 -19.56 -0.81
CA SER A 69 -10.10 -20.90 -1.04
C SER A 69 -8.60 -20.81 -1.34
N SER A 70 -7.82 -21.80 -0.93
CA SER A 70 -6.38 -21.86 -1.18
C SER A 70 -6.03 -21.72 -2.67
N ASN A 71 -6.85 -22.30 -3.55
CA ASN A 71 -6.69 -22.22 -5.01
C ASN A 71 -6.93 -20.80 -5.55
N LEU A 72 -7.88 -20.06 -4.98
CA LEU A 72 -8.14 -18.67 -5.34
C LEU A 72 -6.96 -17.78 -4.93
N VAL A 73 -6.45 -17.97 -3.72
CA VAL A 73 -5.26 -17.24 -3.23
C VAL A 73 -4.05 -17.48 -4.15
N GLU A 74 -3.79 -18.72 -4.56
CA GLU A 74 -2.67 -19.04 -5.46
C GLU A 74 -2.86 -18.45 -6.87
N SER A 75 -4.09 -18.42 -7.36
CA SER A 75 -4.43 -17.78 -8.64
C SER A 75 -4.19 -16.27 -8.58
N ILE A 76 -4.64 -15.61 -7.50
CA ILE A 76 -4.41 -14.17 -7.28
C ILE A 76 -2.90 -13.89 -7.22
N LYS A 77 -2.11 -14.70 -6.49
CA LYS A 77 -0.65 -14.55 -6.45
C LYS A 77 -0.01 -14.69 -7.83
N THR A 78 -0.44 -15.69 -8.60
CA THR A 78 0.06 -15.92 -9.96
C THR A 78 -0.21 -14.72 -10.87
N ILE A 79 -1.40 -14.15 -10.76
CA ILE A 79 -1.81 -12.96 -11.52
C ILE A 79 -1.02 -11.74 -11.06
N CYS A 80 -0.99 -11.45 -9.76
CA CYS A 80 -0.33 -10.25 -9.23
C CYS A 80 1.19 -10.27 -9.37
N ASN A 81 1.81 -11.44 -9.51
CA ASN A 81 3.25 -11.54 -9.76
C ASN A 81 3.70 -10.99 -11.12
N VAL A 82 2.78 -10.72 -12.06
CA VAL A 82 3.13 -10.04 -13.33
C VAL A 82 3.00 -8.52 -13.23
N THR A 83 2.47 -7.99 -12.13
CA THR A 83 2.24 -6.56 -11.97
C THR A 83 3.43 -5.88 -11.28
N ARG A 84 3.56 -4.56 -11.47
CA ARG A 84 4.56 -3.75 -10.77
C ARG A 84 4.22 -3.56 -9.29
N TYR A 85 2.93 -3.69 -8.93
CA TYR A 85 2.42 -3.47 -7.57
C TYR A 85 1.67 -4.73 -7.08
N PRO A 86 2.42 -5.79 -6.72
CA PRO A 86 1.82 -7.08 -6.39
C PRO A 86 0.93 -7.03 -5.14
N ASP A 87 1.29 -6.23 -4.13
CA ASP A 87 0.54 -6.14 -2.88
C ASP A 87 -0.80 -5.41 -3.04
N SER A 88 -0.82 -4.29 -3.78
CA SER A 88 -2.08 -3.58 -4.07
C SER A 88 -2.96 -4.37 -5.04
N CYS A 89 -2.35 -5.08 -6.00
CA CYS A 89 -3.07 -6.05 -6.83
C CYS A 89 -3.72 -7.15 -5.99
N PHE A 90 -2.96 -7.76 -5.06
CA PHE A 90 -3.48 -8.86 -4.24
C PHE A 90 -4.64 -8.38 -3.36
N THR A 91 -4.49 -7.20 -2.75
CA THR A 91 -5.53 -6.56 -1.93
C THR A 91 -6.80 -6.32 -2.76
N ALA A 92 -6.66 -5.73 -3.95
CA ALA A 92 -7.78 -5.46 -4.84
C ALA A 92 -8.53 -6.75 -5.24
N LEU A 93 -7.80 -7.77 -5.68
CA LEU A 93 -8.37 -9.01 -6.19
C LEU A 93 -8.86 -9.97 -5.09
N SER A 94 -8.44 -9.78 -3.84
CA SER A 94 -8.92 -10.58 -2.69
C SER A 94 -10.39 -10.33 -2.37
N SER A 95 -10.97 -9.22 -2.86
CA SER A 95 -12.40 -8.94 -2.74
C SER A 95 -13.29 -9.83 -3.62
N LEU A 96 -12.69 -10.63 -4.51
CA LEU A 96 -13.41 -11.52 -5.41
C LEU A 96 -14.09 -12.66 -4.64
N ASN A 97 -15.38 -12.49 -4.36
CA ASN A 97 -16.23 -13.51 -3.74
C ASN A 97 -16.79 -14.45 -4.81
N ALA A 98 -16.01 -15.45 -5.21
CA ALA A 98 -16.45 -16.44 -6.18
C ALA A 98 -16.72 -17.79 -5.51
N SER A 99 -18.00 -18.22 -5.49
CA SER A 99 -18.40 -19.58 -5.09
C SER A 99 -17.86 -20.66 -6.03
N THR A 100 -17.39 -20.25 -7.20
CA THR A 100 -16.84 -21.10 -8.26
C THR A 100 -15.50 -20.54 -8.68
N LYS A 101 -14.67 -21.40 -9.26
CA LYS A 101 -13.36 -21.10 -9.84
C LYS A 101 -13.44 -19.90 -10.84
N PRO A 102 -12.99 -18.69 -10.48
CA PRO A 102 -13.14 -17.53 -11.36
C PRO A 102 -12.23 -17.66 -12.58
N ASP A 103 -12.74 -17.21 -13.73
CA ASP A 103 -11.96 -17.11 -14.96
C ASP A 103 -11.01 -15.90 -14.91
N LEU A 104 -10.01 -15.89 -15.80
CA LEU A 104 -9.04 -14.79 -15.86
C LEU A 104 -9.71 -13.46 -16.20
N GLU A 105 -10.82 -13.51 -16.93
CA GLU A 105 -11.62 -12.34 -17.32
C GLU A 105 -12.26 -11.68 -16.10
N ALA A 106 -12.76 -12.44 -15.12
CA ALA A 106 -13.28 -11.90 -13.86
C ALA A 106 -12.21 -11.16 -13.03
N PHE A 107 -10.96 -11.64 -13.05
CA PHE A 107 -9.87 -10.92 -12.37
C PHE A 107 -9.52 -9.61 -13.09
N LEU A 108 -9.51 -9.60 -14.42
CA LEU A 108 -9.29 -8.37 -15.19
C LEU A 108 -10.44 -7.38 -15.01
N ASP A 109 -11.70 -7.83 -15.04
CA ASP A 109 -12.88 -7.00 -14.77
C ASP A 109 -12.81 -6.38 -13.38
N LEU A 110 -12.55 -7.18 -12.34
CA LEU A 110 -12.40 -6.63 -10.99
C LEU A 110 -11.24 -5.61 -10.90
N SER A 111 -10.09 -5.90 -11.52
CA SER A 111 -8.97 -4.94 -11.55
C SER A 111 -9.36 -3.62 -12.22
N LEU A 112 -10.11 -3.68 -13.32
CA LEU A 112 -10.60 -2.49 -14.03
C LEU A 112 -11.64 -1.72 -13.22
N GLN A 113 -12.56 -2.40 -12.53
CA GLN A 113 -13.53 -1.75 -11.63
C GLN A 113 -12.81 -0.99 -10.52
N VAL A 114 -11.79 -1.58 -9.90
CA VAL A 114 -10.98 -0.90 -8.88
C VAL A 114 -10.28 0.34 -9.45
N ALA A 115 -9.72 0.25 -10.67
CA ALA A 115 -9.12 1.42 -11.34
C ALA A 115 -10.14 2.54 -11.61
N ILE A 116 -11.35 2.18 -12.08
CA ILE A 116 -12.44 3.13 -12.31
C ILE A 116 -12.85 3.81 -11.00
N THR A 117 -13.01 3.05 -9.91
CA THR A 117 -13.34 3.60 -8.60
C THR A 117 -12.27 4.58 -8.12
N HIS A 118 -11.00 4.19 -8.12
CA HIS A 118 -9.92 5.07 -7.68
C HIS A 118 -9.82 6.36 -8.51
N LEU A 119 -10.01 6.27 -9.84
CA LEU A 119 -10.00 7.45 -10.71
C LEU A 119 -11.23 8.35 -10.48
N SER A 120 -12.40 7.76 -10.23
CA SER A 120 -13.63 8.51 -9.92
C SER A 120 -13.51 9.25 -8.58
N ASP A 121 -12.95 8.59 -7.55
CA ASP A 121 -12.71 9.18 -6.24
C ASP A 121 -11.69 10.32 -6.32
N LEU A 122 -10.62 10.12 -7.11
CA LEU A 122 -9.62 11.15 -7.40
C LEU A 122 -10.28 12.36 -8.09
N SER A 123 -11.00 12.13 -9.19
CA SER A 123 -11.72 13.18 -9.93
C SER A 123 -12.69 13.95 -9.02
N SER A 124 -13.41 13.26 -8.14
CA SER A 124 -14.33 13.87 -7.18
C SER A 124 -13.61 14.73 -6.14
N SER A 125 -12.44 14.28 -5.67
CA SER A 125 -11.59 15.04 -4.74
C SER A 125 -11.07 16.31 -5.41
N PHE A 126 -10.63 16.22 -6.67
CA PHE A 126 -10.25 17.38 -7.48
C PHE A 126 -11.40 18.37 -7.69
N LYS A 127 -12.62 17.87 -7.93
CA LYS A 127 -13.84 18.69 -8.03
C LYS A 127 -14.23 19.36 -6.70
N SER A 128 -13.71 18.94 -5.56
CA SER A 128 -14.02 19.58 -4.27
C SER A 128 -13.21 20.86 -4.00
N PHE A 129 -12.10 21.08 -4.73
CA PHE A 129 -11.23 22.24 -4.54
C PHE A 129 -11.78 23.51 -5.21
N ASN A 130 -12.80 24.11 -4.60
CA ASN A 130 -13.50 25.32 -5.09
C ASN A 130 -12.54 26.46 -5.52
N ASP A 131 -11.45 26.67 -4.79
CA ASP A 131 -10.49 27.74 -5.07
C ASP A 131 -9.65 27.51 -6.34
N LEU A 132 -9.66 26.28 -6.86
CA LEU A 132 -8.87 25.85 -8.01
C LEU A 132 -9.71 25.64 -9.27
N HIS A 133 -11.05 25.70 -9.19
CA HIS A 133 -11.94 25.53 -10.35
C HIS A 133 -11.76 26.58 -11.45
N SER A 134 -11.24 27.76 -11.10
CA SER A 134 -10.90 28.81 -12.06
C SER A 134 -9.55 28.59 -12.76
N GLN A 135 -8.76 27.62 -12.31
CA GLN A 135 -7.45 27.31 -12.87
C GLN A 135 -7.59 26.45 -14.13
N PRO A 136 -7.08 26.90 -15.30
CA PRO A 136 -7.15 26.13 -16.54
C PRO A 136 -6.59 24.71 -16.41
N ALA A 137 -5.46 24.55 -15.72
CA ALA A 137 -4.81 23.26 -15.50
C ALA A 137 -5.70 22.25 -14.75
N LEU A 138 -6.51 22.69 -13.77
CA LEU A 138 -7.47 21.79 -13.11
C LEU A 138 -8.56 21.35 -14.09
N LYS A 139 -9.08 22.28 -14.89
CA LYS A 139 -10.11 21.95 -15.88
C LYS A 139 -9.60 20.96 -16.93
N ASP A 140 -8.37 21.15 -17.39
CA ASP A 140 -7.71 20.24 -18.31
C ASP A 140 -7.48 18.87 -17.65
N CYS A 141 -7.04 18.83 -16.40
CA CYS A 141 -6.91 17.59 -15.64
C CYS A 141 -8.25 16.85 -15.49
N LEU A 142 -9.34 17.54 -15.16
CA LEU A 142 -10.66 16.91 -15.04
C LEU A 142 -11.14 16.33 -16.39
N THR A 143 -10.79 16.98 -17.50
CA THR A 143 -11.07 16.47 -18.85
C THR A 143 -10.27 15.20 -19.12
N LEU A 144 -8.98 15.18 -18.76
CA LEU A 144 -8.13 13.98 -18.86
C LEU A 144 -8.65 12.82 -18.00
N PHE A 145 -9.18 13.10 -16.81
CA PHE A 145 -9.81 12.07 -15.99
C PHE A 145 -11.11 11.52 -16.60
N ASP A 146 -11.93 12.38 -17.21
CA ASP A 146 -13.15 11.94 -17.90
C ASP A 146 -12.79 11.06 -19.13
N ASP A 147 -11.77 11.42 -19.89
CA ASP A 147 -11.24 10.61 -21.01
C ASP A 147 -10.69 9.26 -20.52
N ALA A 148 -9.90 9.25 -19.45
CA ALA A 148 -9.39 8.04 -18.84
C ALA A 148 -10.52 7.13 -18.32
N LEU A 149 -11.54 7.69 -17.68
CA LEU A 149 -12.73 6.95 -17.24
C LEU A 149 -13.47 6.33 -18.43
N SER A 150 -13.62 7.07 -19.54
CA SER A 150 -14.24 6.52 -20.77
C SER A 150 -13.45 5.31 -21.28
N ARG A 151 -12.13 5.44 -21.40
CA ARG A 151 -11.23 4.38 -21.88
C ARG A 151 -11.25 3.12 -21.00
N LEU A 152 -11.31 3.29 -19.68
CA LEU A 152 -11.44 2.17 -18.75
C LEU A 152 -12.83 1.50 -18.88
N ASN A 153 -13.90 2.27 -19.09
CA ASN A 153 -15.24 1.72 -19.31
C ASN A 153 -15.38 1.02 -20.67
N ASP A 154 -14.72 1.53 -21.72
CA ASP A 154 -14.63 0.87 -23.02
C ASP A 154 -13.92 -0.49 -22.90
N SER A 155 -12.87 -0.54 -22.07
CA SER A 155 -12.16 -1.78 -21.73
C SER A 155 -13.08 -2.82 -21.08
N VAL A 156 -13.89 -2.39 -20.10
CA VAL A 156 -14.92 -3.23 -19.46
C VAL A 156 -15.97 -3.71 -20.48
N SER A 157 -16.39 -2.81 -21.37
CA SER A 157 -17.42 -3.10 -22.37
C SER A 157 -16.92 -4.13 -23.40
N ALA A 158 -15.68 -4.01 -23.88
CA ALA A 158 -15.12 -4.94 -24.86
C ALA A 158 -14.99 -6.38 -24.33
N MET A 159 -14.83 -6.56 -23.01
CA MET A 159 -14.90 -7.88 -22.38
C MET A 159 -16.30 -8.51 -22.45
N LYS A 160 -17.36 -7.69 -22.50
CA LYS A 160 -18.77 -8.15 -22.41
C LYS A 160 -19.47 -8.30 -23.77
N VAL A 161 -18.87 -7.80 -24.86
CA VAL A 161 -19.50 -7.79 -26.19
C VAL A 161 -19.30 -9.14 -26.90
N GLY A 162 -20.36 -9.91 -27.12
CA GLY A 162 -20.36 -11.13 -27.95
C GLY A 162 -21.47 -12.12 -27.61
N THR A 163 -21.66 -13.16 -28.43
CA THR A 163 -22.52 -14.32 -28.08
C THR A 163 -21.77 -15.65 -28.17
N GLY A 164 -21.97 -16.54 -27.20
CA GLY A 164 -21.35 -17.87 -27.19
C GLY A 164 -19.81 -17.82 -27.13
N LYS A 165 -19.11 -18.39 -28.13
CA LYS A 165 -17.64 -18.38 -28.20
C LYS A 165 -17.02 -16.98 -28.39
N GLU A 166 -17.82 -16.00 -28.79
CA GLU A 166 -17.38 -14.61 -29.02
C GLU A 166 -17.27 -13.80 -27.72
N LEU A 167 -17.78 -14.35 -26.61
CA LEU A 167 -17.63 -13.79 -25.27
C LEU A 167 -16.19 -13.94 -24.74
N MET A 168 -15.40 -14.88 -25.29
CA MET A 168 -13.99 -15.01 -24.95
C MET A 168 -13.18 -13.82 -25.48
N LEU A 169 -12.20 -13.37 -24.68
CA LEU A 169 -11.25 -12.34 -25.10
C LEU A 169 -10.38 -12.79 -26.28
N THR A 170 -10.71 -12.28 -27.48
CA THR A 170 -9.89 -12.47 -28.69
C THR A 170 -8.61 -11.65 -28.62
N LYS A 171 -7.63 -11.95 -29.48
CA LYS A 171 -6.37 -11.20 -29.51
C LYS A 171 -6.58 -9.72 -29.84
N GLU A 172 -7.54 -9.44 -30.71
CA GLU A 172 -7.91 -8.09 -31.12
C GLU A 172 -8.49 -7.33 -29.92
N LYS A 173 -9.46 -7.92 -29.20
CA LYS A 173 -10.02 -7.33 -27.97
C LYS A 173 -8.96 -7.07 -26.91
N ILE A 174 -8.04 -8.02 -26.70
CA ILE A 174 -6.93 -7.86 -25.75
C ILE A 174 -6.05 -6.66 -26.15
N SER A 175 -5.76 -6.50 -27.45
CA SER A 175 -4.97 -5.38 -27.98
C SER A 175 -5.69 -4.03 -27.79
N ASP A 176 -6.99 -3.99 -28.05
CA ASP A 176 -7.80 -2.78 -27.86
C ASP A 176 -7.86 -2.38 -26.38
N ILE A 177 -8.17 -3.33 -25.49
CA ILE A 177 -8.19 -3.14 -24.04
C ILE A 177 -6.81 -2.65 -23.55
N GLN A 178 -5.73 -3.30 -23.97
CA GLN A 178 -4.38 -2.88 -23.59
C GLN A 178 -4.09 -1.43 -24.05
N THR A 179 -4.54 -1.05 -25.25
CA THR A 179 -4.39 0.30 -25.79
C THR A 179 -5.15 1.31 -24.95
N TRP A 180 -6.43 1.06 -24.66
CA TRP A 180 -7.26 1.97 -23.86
C TRP A 180 -6.75 2.14 -22.43
N ILE A 181 -6.32 1.06 -21.76
CA ILE A 181 -5.75 1.16 -20.40
C ILE A 181 -4.42 1.94 -20.44
N SER A 182 -3.56 1.72 -21.43
CA SER A 182 -2.30 2.48 -21.58
C SER A 182 -2.57 3.98 -21.79
N ALA A 183 -3.60 4.28 -22.57
CA ALA A 183 -4.03 5.63 -22.86
C ALA A 183 -4.63 6.30 -21.59
N ALA A 184 -5.45 5.58 -20.80
CA ALA A 184 -5.94 6.07 -19.51
C ALA A 184 -4.82 6.36 -18.50
N MET A 185 -3.79 5.51 -18.44
CA MET A 185 -2.60 5.74 -17.60
C MET A 185 -1.86 7.02 -18.03
N THR A 186 -1.77 7.26 -19.34
CA THR A 186 -1.11 8.44 -19.91
C THR A 186 -1.88 9.72 -19.58
N ASP A 187 -3.21 9.71 -19.66
CA ASP A 187 -4.03 10.87 -19.29
C ASP A 187 -3.88 11.20 -17.81
N GLN A 188 -3.86 10.18 -16.94
CA GLN A 188 -3.64 10.35 -15.51
C GLN A 188 -2.26 10.96 -15.21
N ASP A 189 -1.19 10.40 -15.79
CA ASP A 189 0.18 10.91 -15.62
C ASP A 189 0.28 12.35 -16.16
N THR A 190 -0.32 12.65 -17.31
CA THR A 190 -0.33 14.00 -17.91
C THR A 190 -1.05 15.01 -17.02
N CYS A 191 -2.19 14.66 -16.41
CA CYS A 191 -2.83 15.51 -15.42
C CYS A 191 -1.87 15.78 -14.26
N ASN A 192 -1.26 14.74 -13.69
CA ASN A 192 -0.39 14.88 -12.53
C ASN A 192 0.81 15.80 -12.84
N ASP A 193 1.43 15.64 -14.01
CA ASP A 193 2.54 16.48 -14.47
C ASP A 193 2.10 17.95 -14.61
N GLY A 194 0.95 18.21 -15.23
CA GLY A 194 0.41 19.57 -15.38
C GLY A 194 0.07 20.25 -14.05
N LEU A 195 -0.38 19.48 -13.05
CA LEU A 195 -0.65 19.98 -11.70
C LEU A 195 0.66 20.30 -10.95
N GLU A 196 1.68 19.46 -11.10
CA GLU A 196 3.01 19.73 -10.51
C GLU A 196 3.64 21.00 -11.10
N GLU A 197 3.53 21.19 -12.43
CA GLU A 197 4.05 22.37 -13.14
C GLU A 197 3.40 23.69 -12.68
N MET A 198 2.11 23.68 -12.34
CA MET A 198 1.43 24.87 -11.78
C MET A 198 1.79 25.15 -10.31
N GLY A 199 2.70 24.38 -9.73
CA GLY A 199 3.05 24.47 -8.32
C GLY A 199 1.94 23.95 -7.40
N TRP A 200 0.95 23.25 -7.94
CA TRP A 200 0.02 22.47 -7.14
C TRP A 200 0.73 21.18 -6.74
N THR A 201 1.68 21.31 -5.82
CA THR A 201 2.03 20.18 -4.97
C THR A 201 0.75 19.80 -4.25
N ALA A 202 0.24 18.58 -4.43
CA ALA A 202 -0.90 18.07 -3.67
C ALA A 202 -0.59 18.26 -2.17
N ALA A 203 -0.93 19.43 -1.63
CA ALA A 203 -0.70 19.78 -0.24
C ALA A 203 -1.61 18.94 0.66
N ASP A 204 -2.62 18.34 0.04
CA ASP A 204 -3.43 17.29 0.60
C ASP A 204 -2.79 15.92 0.32
N GLU A 205 -2.18 15.35 1.35
CA GLU A 205 -1.66 13.97 1.35
C GLU A 205 -2.74 12.95 0.92
N VAL A 206 -4.04 13.25 1.13
CA VAL A 206 -5.14 12.40 0.69
C VAL A 206 -5.19 12.32 -0.84
N VAL A 207 -5.10 13.46 -1.54
CA VAL A 207 -5.13 13.50 -3.00
C VAL A 207 -3.91 12.80 -3.59
N LYS A 208 -2.74 13.00 -2.98
CA LYS A 208 -1.52 12.33 -3.40
C LYS A 208 -1.64 10.80 -3.24
N SER A 209 -2.20 10.35 -2.12
CA SER A 209 -2.47 8.93 -1.89
C SER A 209 -3.48 8.39 -2.89
N GLN A 210 -4.55 9.11 -3.20
CA GLN A 210 -5.54 8.69 -4.20
C GLN A 210 -4.94 8.63 -5.60
N ALA A 211 -4.10 9.60 -5.98
CA ALA A 211 -3.40 9.61 -7.26
C ALA A 211 -2.48 8.39 -7.38
N GLN A 212 -1.77 8.05 -6.32
CA GLN A 212 -0.94 6.84 -6.27
C GLN A 212 -1.79 5.57 -6.40
N SER A 213 -2.87 5.44 -5.62
CA SER A 213 -3.79 4.29 -5.71
C SER A 213 -4.40 4.13 -7.11
N CYS A 214 -4.76 5.24 -7.76
CA CYS A 214 -5.24 5.26 -9.14
C CYS A 214 -4.17 4.72 -10.11
N LYS A 215 -2.93 5.24 -9.99
CA LYS A 215 -1.79 4.83 -10.83
C LYS A 215 -1.49 3.34 -10.70
N GLU A 216 -1.49 2.85 -9.46
CA GLU A 216 -1.25 1.44 -9.18
C GLU A 216 -2.34 0.55 -9.78
N SER A 217 -3.61 0.92 -9.62
CA SER A 217 -4.73 0.12 -10.14
C SER A 217 -4.80 0.09 -11.66
N ILE A 218 -4.53 1.21 -12.34
CA ILE A 218 -4.44 1.24 -13.81
C ILE A 218 -3.23 0.39 -14.26
N SER A 219 -2.06 0.56 -13.63
CA SER A 219 -0.86 -0.21 -13.95
C SER A 219 -1.05 -1.72 -13.72
N ASN A 220 -1.76 -2.12 -12.67
CA ASN A 220 -2.08 -3.51 -12.39
C ASN A 220 -2.97 -4.08 -13.50
N SER A 221 -4.03 -3.36 -13.88
CA SER A 221 -4.93 -3.75 -14.97
C SER A 221 -4.18 -3.91 -16.30
N LEU A 222 -3.28 -2.97 -16.61
CA LEU A 222 -2.44 -3.00 -17.80
C LEU A 222 -1.53 -4.24 -17.83
N ALA A 223 -0.88 -4.54 -16.71
CA ALA A 223 0.02 -5.68 -16.60
C ALA A 223 -0.73 -7.02 -16.75
N ILE A 224 -1.94 -7.12 -16.19
CA ILE A 224 -2.79 -8.31 -16.31
C ILE A 224 -3.17 -8.55 -17.79
N VAL A 225 -3.70 -7.53 -18.48
CA VAL A 225 -4.11 -7.70 -19.88
C VAL A 225 -2.91 -7.96 -20.81
N ALA A 226 -1.78 -7.27 -20.59
CA ALA A 226 -0.56 -7.47 -21.37
C ALA A 226 0.03 -8.89 -21.22
N ASN A 227 -0.21 -9.53 -20.07
CA ASN A 227 0.23 -10.91 -19.79
C ASN A 227 -0.89 -11.95 -19.94
N MET A 228 -2.04 -11.58 -20.50
CA MET A 228 -3.23 -12.41 -20.49
C MET A 228 -3.00 -13.80 -21.10
N GLN A 229 -2.32 -13.89 -22.24
CA GLN A 229 -2.02 -15.17 -22.89
C GLN A 229 -1.12 -16.07 -22.02
N ASN A 230 -0.14 -15.49 -21.32
CA ASN A 230 0.75 -16.22 -20.42
C ASN A 230 0.00 -16.70 -19.17
N LEU A 231 -0.88 -15.85 -18.63
CA LEU A 231 -1.71 -16.17 -17.46
C LEU A 231 -2.71 -17.27 -17.76
N LEU A 232 -3.36 -17.28 -18.94
CA LEU A 232 -4.24 -18.37 -19.37
C LEU A 232 -3.53 -19.73 -19.33
N GLN A 233 -2.25 -19.79 -19.72
CA GLN A 233 -1.46 -21.03 -19.68
C GLN A 233 -0.99 -21.44 -18.28
N LYS A 234 -0.73 -20.47 -17.39
CA LYS A 234 -0.28 -20.72 -16.02
C LYS A 234 -1.44 -21.09 -15.11
N CYS A 235 -2.52 -20.31 -15.15
CA CYS A 235 -3.74 -20.58 -14.41
C CYS A 235 -4.39 -21.88 -14.89
N GLY A 236 -4.41 -22.16 -16.21
CA GLY A 236 -4.89 -23.46 -16.72
C GLY A 236 -4.13 -24.68 -16.17
N ARG A 237 -2.89 -24.51 -15.69
CA ARG A 237 -2.07 -25.57 -15.09
C ARG A 237 -2.15 -25.64 -13.57
N THR A 238 -2.35 -24.53 -12.85
CA THR A 238 -2.58 -24.54 -11.39
C THR A 238 -3.99 -25.00 -10.99
N MET A 239 -4.79 -25.32 -12.00
CA MET A 239 -6.19 -25.68 -11.95
C MET A 239 -6.47 -27.18 -12.06
N HIS A 240 -5.42 -28.00 -12.19
CA HIS A 240 -5.41 -29.45 -12.32
C HIS A 240 -4.47 -30.05 -11.29
#